data_AF-A0A5B1B310-F1
#
_entry.id   AF-A0A5B1B310-F1
#
_cell.length_a   1.000
_cell.length_b   1.000
_cell.length_c   1.000
_cell.angle_alpha   90.00
_cell.angle_beta   90.00
_cell.angle_gamma   90.00
#
_symmetry.space_group_name_H-M   'P 1'
#
loop_
_entity.id
_entity.type
_entity.pdbx_description
1 polymer ?
#
loop_
_entity_poly.entity_id
_entity_poly.type
_entity_poly.pdbx_seq_one_letter_code
_entity_poly.pdbx_strand_id
1 'polypeptide(L)'
;FDMPAVGGQTQPLPGLIEYATDLFDRATVEAFATYYLHILDVLTADAGRPIDSIEITTATQRHQLLAAHTSTEVPDATIPELFAAQVACTPNAAALQDNWHRLTYAELNARVQQLAARLRRHGAQPETVVAVALPRGIELITTLLAISHTGAACLAIDPNYPSRRNAYLLADAGPRLLVTDTATAPSLPDTMIPRLVLDQPGADGAPGQVEMRPHPEDLAYIIYTSGSTGTPKAVAVTHRNVVQLAADKRWGDAHERVVLHSSIAFDASTYEVWIPLLRGGCLVIDTSTSRDVSELARLVAAHRVTGLCLTPALLDQVAEESLANLASLRQLCVGGDVLSPATVGRLRAAHPGL
;
A
#
# COMPACT_ATOMS: atom_id res chain seq x y z
N PHE A 1 16.81 19.27 42.52
CA PHE A 1 17.31 17.90 42.68
C PHE A 1 18.56 17.97 43.51
N ASP A 2 18.67 17.10 44.51
CA ASP A 2 19.51 17.27 45.69
C ASP A 2 20.69 16.29 45.66
N MET A 3 21.91 16.81 45.68
CA MET A 3 23.14 16.02 45.86
C MET A 3 23.68 16.21 47.29
N PRO A 4 24.34 15.20 47.89
CA PRO A 4 24.74 15.26 49.29
C PRO A 4 25.95 16.19 49.48
N ALA A 5 25.84 17.15 50.40
CA ALA A 5 26.98 17.92 50.88
C ALA A 5 27.76 17.16 51.95
N VAL A 6 29.06 17.45 52.04
CA VAL A 6 29.96 17.00 53.11
C VAL A 6 29.37 17.45 54.45
N GLY A 7 28.69 16.52 55.14
CA GLY A 7 27.86 16.80 56.32
C GLY A 7 26.55 16.01 56.39
N GLY A 8 26.16 15.27 55.35
CA GLY A 8 24.99 14.37 55.40
C GLY A 8 23.64 15.08 55.25
N GLN A 9 23.63 16.36 54.87
CA GLN A 9 22.42 17.04 54.40
C GLN A 9 22.52 17.24 52.89
N THR A 10 21.52 16.73 52.17
CA THR A 10 21.29 17.05 50.77
C THR A 10 21.04 18.55 50.62
N GLN A 11 21.74 19.19 49.69
CA GLN A 11 21.49 20.59 49.35
C GLN A 11 20.83 20.67 47.96
N PRO A 12 19.75 21.46 47.81
CA PRO A 12 19.16 21.70 46.52
C PRO A 12 20.08 22.47 45.60
N LEU A 13 20.28 21.93 44.40
CA LEU A 13 20.97 22.61 43.31
C LEU A 13 19.95 23.51 42.58
N PRO A 14 20.00 24.84 42.74
CA PRO A 14 19.11 25.74 42.02
C PRO A 14 19.47 25.74 40.53
N GLY A 15 18.44 25.79 39.68
CA GLY A 15 18.60 25.87 38.23
C GLY A 15 17.60 26.85 37.63
N LEU A 16 18.00 27.51 36.55
CA LEU A 16 17.18 28.38 35.72
C LEU A 16 17.26 27.87 34.28
N ILE A 17 16.12 27.89 33.58
CA ILE A 17 16.09 27.68 32.12
C ILE A 17 15.64 28.99 31.48
N GLU A 18 16.55 29.62 30.76
CA GLU A 18 16.24 30.76 29.90
C GLU A 18 15.89 30.24 28.50
N TYR A 19 14.82 30.77 27.91
CA TYR A 19 14.33 30.30 26.62
C TYR A 19 13.77 31.43 25.76
N ALA A 20 13.88 31.27 24.44
CA ALA A 20 13.30 32.21 23.48
C ALA A 20 11.80 31.95 23.32
N THR A 21 10.97 32.93 23.67
CA THR A 21 9.50 32.82 23.59
C THR A 21 8.98 32.77 22.15
N ASP A 22 9.79 33.18 21.17
CA ASP A 22 9.47 33.06 19.75
C ASP A 22 9.55 31.60 19.26
N LEU A 23 10.22 30.72 20.02
CA LEU A 23 10.43 29.31 19.68
C LEU A 23 9.70 28.35 20.63
N PHE A 24 9.56 28.72 21.91
CA PHE A 24 9.03 27.83 22.94
C PHE A 24 8.00 28.51 23.82
N ASP A 25 6.95 27.76 24.16
CA ASP A 25 6.06 28.10 25.25
C ASP A 25 6.57 27.56 26.59
N ARG A 26 5.98 28.05 27.68
CA ARG A 26 6.33 27.64 29.05
C ARG A 26 6.14 26.14 29.27
N ALA A 27 5.05 25.57 28.75
CA ALA A 27 4.73 24.16 28.96
C ALA A 27 5.78 23.23 28.34
N THR A 28 6.30 23.59 27.17
CA THR A 28 7.40 22.87 26.50
C THR A 28 8.67 22.89 27.33
N VAL A 29 9.02 24.06 27.90
CA VAL A 29 10.22 24.22 28.72
C VAL A 29 10.10 23.49 30.06
N GLU A 30 8.91 23.48 30.66
CA GLU A 30 8.61 22.68 31.86
C GLU A 30 8.71 21.18 31.59
N ALA A 31 8.30 20.72 30.39
CA ALA A 31 8.52 19.35 29.96
C ALA A 31 10.01 19.02 29.79
N PHE A 32 10.80 19.92 29.18
CA PHE A 32 12.26 19.76 29.08
C PHE A 32 12.94 19.69 30.44
N ALA A 33 12.53 20.54 31.39
CA ALA A 33 13.01 20.46 32.77
C ALA A 33 12.70 19.08 33.38
N THR A 34 11.49 18.57 33.18
CA THR A 34 11.09 17.24 33.66
C THR A 34 11.97 16.13 33.07
N TYR A 35 12.24 16.16 31.76
CA TYR A 35 13.12 15.19 31.11
C TYR A 35 14.57 15.28 31.60
N TYR A 36 15.10 16.50 31.72
CA TYR A 36 16.46 16.72 32.19
C TYR A 36 16.67 16.14 33.58
N LEU A 37 15.71 16.39 34.48
CA LEU A 37 15.76 15.89 35.85
C LEU A 37 15.61 14.38 35.91
N HIS A 38 14.74 13.79 35.07
CA HIS A 38 14.64 12.35 34.94
C HIS A 38 15.98 11.70 34.50
N ILE A 39 16.67 12.31 33.53
CA ILE A 39 17.99 11.85 33.09
C ILE A 39 19.01 11.91 34.23
N LEU A 40 19.02 12.99 35.01
CA LEU A 40 19.89 13.13 36.18
C LEU A 40 19.61 12.05 37.23
N ASP A 41 18.34 11.75 37.52
CA ASP A 41 17.97 10.68 38.44
C ASP A 41 18.50 9.32 37.96
N VAL A 42 18.36 9.02 36.67
CA VAL A 42 18.86 7.78 36.09
C VAL A 42 20.39 7.67 36.18
N LEU A 43 21.11 8.73 35.81
CA LEU A 43 22.58 8.77 35.83
C LEU A 43 23.16 8.70 37.23
N THR A 44 22.50 9.32 38.20
CA THR A 44 22.97 9.34 39.59
C THR A 44 22.65 8.06 40.35
N ALA A 45 21.58 7.34 39.97
CA ALA A 45 21.26 6.03 40.52
C ALA A 45 22.20 4.92 40.02
N ASP A 46 22.73 5.04 38.79
CA ASP A 46 23.63 4.06 38.18
C ASP A 46 24.62 4.74 37.20
N ALA A 47 25.77 5.16 37.74
CA ALA A 47 26.81 5.84 36.96
C ALA A 47 27.52 4.93 35.95
N GLY A 48 27.31 3.60 36.01
CA GLY A 48 27.85 2.64 35.05
C GLY A 48 26.97 2.43 33.81
N ARG A 49 25.76 2.98 33.82
CA ARG A 49 24.79 2.80 32.72
C ARG A 49 25.27 3.47 31.43
N PRO A 50 25.21 2.77 30.27
CA PRO A 50 25.46 3.39 28.97
C PRO A 50 24.47 4.53 28.69
N ILE A 51 24.98 5.67 28.22
CA ILE A 51 24.18 6.88 28.00
C ILE A 51 23.06 6.65 26.98
N ASP A 52 23.30 5.84 25.95
CA ASP A 52 22.34 5.49 24.88
C ASP A 52 21.17 4.62 25.36
N SER A 53 21.25 4.02 26.55
CA SER A 53 20.20 3.21 27.16
C SER A 53 19.21 4.01 28.02
N ILE A 54 19.44 5.32 28.20
CA ILE A 54 18.59 6.16 29.05
C ILE A 54 17.31 6.52 28.30
N GLU A 55 16.18 6.01 28.78
CA GLU A 55 14.86 6.38 28.26
C GLU A 55 14.51 7.80 28.72
N ILE A 56 14.34 8.71 27.77
CA ILE A 56 14.00 10.12 28.06
C ILE A 56 12.52 10.26 28.44
N THR A 57 11.67 9.42 27.85
CA THR A 57 10.23 9.44 28.10
C THR A 57 9.92 8.92 29.49
N THR A 58 9.07 9.64 30.21
CA THR A 58 8.58 9.18 31.51
C THR A 58 7.72 7.92 31.33
N ALA A 59 7.59 7.11 32.39
CA ALA A 59 6.74 5.92 32.38
C ALA A 59 5.28 6.23 31.98
N THR A 60 4.74 7.38 32.42
CA THR A 60 3.39 7.83 32.06
C THR A 60 3.26 8.10 30.57
N GLN A 61 4.23 8.80 29.97
CA GLN A 61 4.22 9.10 28.54
C GLN A 61 4.41 7.83 27.71
N ARG A 62 5.30 6.94 28.14
CA ARG A 62 5.46 5.62 27.52
C ARG A 62 4.13 4.86 27.53
N HIS A 63 3.43 4.84 28.66
CA HIS A 63 2.13 4.20 28.76
C HIS A 63 1.09 4.83 27.82
N GLN A 64 1.02 6.16 27.76
CA GLN A 64 0.13 6.89 26.85
C GLN A 64 0.43 6.59 25.37
N LEU A 65 1.71 6.59 24.99
CA LEU A 65 2.14 6.27 23.63
C LEU A 65 1.77 4.84 23.25
N LEU A 66 1.97 3.87 24.15
CA LEU A 66 1.60 2.47 23.91
C LEU A 66 0.08 2.27 23.87
N ALA A 67 -0.68 2.95 24.74
CA ALA A 67 -2.13 2.86 24.79
C ALA A 67 -2.82 3.49 23.57
N ALA A 68 -2.23 4.52 22.96
CA ALA A 68 -2.73 5.14 21.73
C ALA A 68 -2.67 4.18 20.52
N HIS A 69 -1.82 3.16 20.56
CA HIS A 69 -1.72 2.13 19.53
C HIS A 69 -2.68 0.98 19.83
N THR A 70 -3.98 1.21 19.61
CA THR A 70 -4.97 0.13 19.72
C THR A 70 -4.79 -0.85 18.56
N SER A 71 -4.68 -2.14 18.88
CA SER A 71 -4.68 -3.21 17.88
C SER A 71 -6.02 -3.21 17.16
N THR A 72 -6.03 -2.92 15.86
CA THR A 72 -7.21 -3.22 15.06
C THR A 72 -7.29 -4.73 14.90
N GLU A 73 -8.43 -5.32 15.27
CA GLU A 73 -8.68 -6.75 15.03
C GLU A 73 -8.59 -7.00 13.52
N VAL A 74 -7.63 -7.82 13.11
CA VAL A 74 -7.42 -8.18 11.71
C VAL A 74 -8.17 -9.48 11.46
N PRO A 75 -9.06 -9.54 10.45
CA PRO A 75 -9.70 -10.78 10.07
C PRO A 75 -8.66 -11.87 9.77
N ASP A 76 -8.85 -13.06 10.32
CA ASP A 76 -8.06 -14.24 10.00
C ASP A 76 -8.54 -14.82 8.66
N ALA A 77 -8.13 -14.15 7.57
CA ALA A 77 -8.59 -14.44 6.22
C ALA A 77 -7.51 -14.10 5.19
N THR A 78 -7.74 -14.54 3.95
CA THR A 78 -6.89 -14.23 2.80
C THR A 78 -7.61 -13.39 1.75
N ILE A 79 -6.83 -12.88 0.78
CA ILE A 79 -7.35 -12.12 -0.38
C ILE A 79 -8.40 -12.95 -1.14
N PRO A 80 -8.15 -14.22 -1.53
CA PRO A 80 -9.18 -15.04 -2.19
C PRO A 80 -10.45 -15.22 -1.36
N GLU A 81 -10.35 -15.39 -0.05
CA GLU A 81 -11.51 -15.60 0.83
C GLU A 81 -12.37 -14.34 0.95
N LEU A 82 -11.75 -13.17 1.17
CA LEU A 82 -12.49 -11.90 1.21
C LEU A 82 -13.10 -11.55 -0.15
N PHE A 83 -12.37 -11.81 -1.24
CA PHE A 83 -12.91 -11.62 -2.58
C PHE A 83 -14.10 -12.55 -2.86
N ALA A 84 -13.99 -13.84 -2.51
CA ALA A 84 -15.08 -14.81 -2.67
C ALA A 84 -16.31 -14.43 -1.81
N ALA A 85 -16.10 -13.94 -0.59
CA ALA A 85 -17.18 -13.41 0.25
C ALA A 85 -17.90 -12.24 -0.42
N GLN A 86 -17.15 -11.34 -1.07
CA GLN A 86 -17.73 -10.23 -1.81
C GLN A 86 -18.50 -10.68 -3.06
N VAL A 87 -17.97 -11.66 -3.80
CA VAL A 87 -18.65 -12.27 -4.95
C VAL A 87 -19.99 -12.88 -4.54
N ALA A 88 -20.05 -13.55 -3.39
CA ALA A 88 -21.29 -14.11 -2.87
C ALA A 88 -22.28 -13.02 -2.40
N CYS A 89 -21.78 -11.94 -1.81
CA CYS A 89 -22.59 -10.84 -1.29
C CYS A 89 -23.23 -9.99 -2.40
N THR A 90 -22.45 -9.61 -3.42
CA THR A 90 -22.90 -8.70 -4.49
C THR A 90 -22.47 -9.17 -5.88
N PRO A 91 -22.94 -10.34 -6.35
CA PRO A 91 -22.45 -10.96 -7.60
C PRO A 91 -22.64 -10.07 -8.83
N ASN A 92 -23.71 -9.28 -8.86
CA ASN A 92 -24.08 -8.42 -9.99
C ASN A 92 -23.54 -6.98 -9.87
N ALA A 93 -22.87 -6.64 -8.76
CA ALA A 93 -22.24 -5.32 -8.62
C ALA A 93 -21.00 -5.21 -9.52
N ALA A 94 -20.66 -4.00 -9.94
CA ALA A 94 -19.45 -3.76 -10.74
C ALA A 94 -18.19 -3.99 -9.88
N ALA A 95 -17.31 -4.88 -10.31
CA ALA A 95 -16.01 -5.09 -9.70
C ALA A 95 -14.93 -4.28 -10.43
N LEU A 96 -14.89 -4.37 -11.77
CA LEU A 96 -13.94 -3.65 -12.62
C LEU A 96 -14.68 -2.81 -13.66
N GLN A 97 -14.13 -1.65 -13.97
CA GLN A 97 -14.64 -0.80 -15.03
C GLN A 97 -13.51 -0.01 -15.70
N ASP A 98 -13.50 0.01 -17.02
CA ASP A 98 -12.74 0.97 -17.82
C ASP A 98 -13.70 1.79 -18.70
N ASN A 99 -13.20 2.53 -19.69
CA ASN A 99 -14.03 3.35 -20.58
C ASN A 99 -14.90 2.55 -21.56
N TRP A 100 -14.59 1.27 -21.78
CA TRP A 100 -15.22 0.41 -22.79
C TRP A 100 -15.89 -0.83 -22.20
N HIS A 101 -15.40 -1.32 -21.06
CA HIS A 101 -15.79 -2.57 -20.45
C HIS A 101 -16.19 -2.39 -18.99
N ARG A 102 -17.11 -3.24 -18.56
CA ARG A 102 -17.52 -3.38 -17.17
C ARG A 102 -17.65 -4.86 -16.86
N LEU A 103 -17.04 -5.29 -15.76
CA LEU A 103 -17.20 -6.64 -15.24
C LEU A 103 -17.84 -6.61 -13.86
N THR A 104 -18.82 -7.48 -13.68
CA THR A 104 -19.39 -7.76 -12.37
C THR A 104 -18.47 -8.65 -11.54
N TYR A 105 -18.71 -8.72 -10.23
CA TYR A 105 -17.98 -9.65 -9.35
C TYR A 105 -18.11 -11.11 -9.80
N ALA A 106 -19.29 -11.55 -10.26
CA ALA A 106 -19.52 -12.90 -10.76
C ALA A 106 -18.71 -13.20 -12.03
N GLU A 107 -18.71 -12.28 -13.00
CA GLU A 107 -17.95 -12.43 -14.25
C GLU A 107 -16.44 -12.42 -14.00
N LEU A 108 -15.97 -11.52 -13.13
CA LEU A 108 -14.57 -11.47 -12.72
C LEU A 108 -14.15 -12.77 -12.04
N ASN A 109 -14.95 -13.28 -11.10
CA ASN A 109 -14.66 -14.54 -10.42
C ASN A 109 -14.57 -15.71 -11.41
N ALA A 110 -15.49 -15.81 -12.39
CA ALA A 110 -15.42 -16.87 -13.40
C ALA A 110 -14.09 -16.83 -14.19
N ARG A 111 -13.64 -15.64 -14.61
CA ARG A 111 -12.36 -15.45 -15.29
C ARG A 111 -11.17 -15.78 -14.39
N VAL A 112 -11.21 -15.34 -13.13
CA VAL A 112 -10.18 -15.62 -12.11
C VAL A 112 -10.04 -17.12 -11.88
N GLN A 113 -11.14 -17.85 -11.72
CA GLN A 113 -11.12 -19.31 -11.50
C GLN A 113 -10.54 -20.06 -12.71
N GLN A 114 -10.95 -19.68 -13.93
CA GLN A 114 -10.40 -20.26 -15.16
C GLN A 114 -8.89 -20.01 -15.28
N LEU A 115 -8.45 -18.77 -15.03
CA LEU A 115 -7.04 -18.42 -15.11
C LEU A 115 -6.23 -19.07 -13.99
N ALA A 116 -6.74 -19.15 -12.76
CA ALA A 116 -6.08 -19.83 -11.65
C ALA A 116 -5.83 -21.31 -11.98
N ALA A 117 -6.82 -22.00 -12.54
CA ALA A 117 -6.66 -23.39 -13.01
C ALA A 117 -5.60 -23.51 -14.12
N ARG A 118 -5.54 -22.54 -15.05
CA ARG A 118 -4.49 -22.49 -16.09
C ARG A 118 -3.11 -22.26 -15.48
N LEU A 119 -2.96 -21.32 -14.54
CA LEU A 119 -1.69 -21.01 -13.87
C LEU A 119 -1.15 -22.21 -13.09
N ARG A 120 -2.02 -22.95 -12.38
CA ARG A 120 -1.63 -24.18 -11.66
C ARG A 120 -1.05 -25.25 -12.56
N ARG A 121 -1.64 -25.45 -13.75
CA ARG A 121 -1.11 -26.40 -14.74
C ARG A 121 0.28 -26.00 -15.25
N HIS A 122 0.64 -24.73 -15.12
CA HIS A 122 1.96 -24.20 -15.45
C HIS A 122 2.88 -24.06 -14.21
N GLY A 123 2.48 -24.61 -13.06
CA GLY A 123 3.32 -24.72 -11.87
C GLY A 123 3.16 -23.61 -10.84
N ALA A 124 2.14 -22.74 -10.97
CA ALA A 124 1.79 -21.80 -9.90
C ALA A 124 1.16 -22.55 -8.71
N GLN A 125 1.77 -22.44 -7.54
CA GLN A 125 1.37 -23.11 -6.30
C GLN A 125 1.94 -22.37 -5.08
N PRO A 126 1.57 -22.72 -3.84
CA PRO A 126 2.21 -22.17 -2.64
C PRO A 126 3.75 -22.28 -2.69
N GLU A 127 4.44 -21.34 -2.04
CA GLU A 127 5.91 -21.24 -2.03
C GLU A 127 6.56 -21.05 -3.41
N THR A 128 5.81 -20.56 -4.41
CA THR A 128 6.35 -20.16 -5.72
C THR A 128 6.06 -18.70 -6.02
N VAL A 129 6.91 -18.08 -6.84
CA VAL A 129 6.69 -16.72 -7.37
C VAL A 129 6.21 -16.81 -8.82
N VAL A 130 5.15 -16.10 -9.14
CA VAL A 130 4.68 -15.88 -10.51
C VAL A 130 4.88 -14.42 -10.86
N ALA A 131 5.67 -14.14 -11.89
CA ALA A 131 5.86 -12.80 -12.41
C ALA A 131 4.72 -12.42 -13.37
N VAL A 132 4.32 -11.16 -13.37
CA VAL A 132 3.30 -10.61 -14.28
C VAL A 132 3.84 -9.36 -14.95
N ALA A 133 3.75 -9.33 -16.27
CA ALA A 133 4.07 -8.18 -17.10
C ALA A 133 2.94 -7.96 -18.12
N LEU A 134 1.98 -7.14 -17.73
CA LEU A 134 0.79 -6.78 -18.52
C LEU A 134 0.57 -5.27 -18.41
N PRO A 135 -0.02 -4.61 -19.43
CA PRO A 135 -0.46 -3.23 -19.31
C PRO A 135 -1.57 -3.11 -18.25
N ARG A 136 -1.81 -1.88 -17.75
CA ARG A 136 -2.96 -1.61 -16.88
C ARG A 136 -4.25 -1.93 -17.65
N GLY A 137 -5.05 -2.83 -17.09
CA GLY A 137 -6.26 -3.34 -17.74
C GLY A 137 -6.94 -4.42 -16.89
N ILE A 138 -8.08 -4.90 -17.39
CA ILE A 138 -8.87 -5.95 -16.73
C ILE A 138 -8.06 -7.25 -16.58
N GLU A 139 -7.26 -7.58 -17.59
CA GLU A 139 -6.45 -8.80 -17.67
C GLU A 139 -5.36 -8.80 -16.60
N LEU A 140 -4.76 -7.64 -16.30
CA LEU A 140 -3.80 -7.49 -15.21
C LEU A 140 -4.48 -7.85 -13.88
N ILE A 141 -5.60 -7.20 -13.54
CA ILE A 141 -6.28 -7.43 -12.27
C ILE A 141 -6.81 -8.86 -12.13
N THR A 142 -7.35 -9.41 -13.21
CA THR A 142 -7.76 -10.82 -13.28
C THR A 142 -6.58 -11.75 -13.00
N THR A 143 -5.39 -11.44 -13.52
CA THR A 143 -4.16 -12.21 -13.30
C THR A 143 -3.67 -12.12 -11.86
N LEU A 144 -3.67 -10.93 -11.25
CA LEU A 144 -3.27 -10.77 -9.84
C LEU A 144 -4.16 -11.61 -8.91
N LEU A 145 -5.49 -11.54 -9.10
CA LEU A 145 -6.44 -12.35 -8.34
C LEU A 145 -6.24 -13.85 -8.61
N ALA A 146 -6.04 -14.25 -9.86
CA ALA A 146 -5.84 -15.65 -10.23
C ALA A 146 -4.57 -16.24 -9.61
N ILE A 147 -3.46 -15.50 -9.60
CA ILE A 147 -2.22 -15.89 -8.92
C ILE A 147 -2.46 -16.06 -7.43
N SER A 148 -3.15 -15.09 -6.80
CA SER A 148 -3.53 -15.15 -5.39
C SER A 148 -4.33 -16.41 -5.04
N HIS A 149 -5.25 -16.84 -5.92
CA HIS A 149 -6.02 -18.09 -5.75
C HIS A 149 -5.17 -19.37 -5.89
N THR A 150 -3.99 -19.29 -6.52
CA THR A 150 -3.07 -20.44 -6.58
C THR A 150 -2.20 -20.58 -5.33
N GLY A 151 -2.22 -19.58 -4.42
CA GLY A 151 -1.31 -19.48 -3.28
C GLY A 151 0.12 -19.07 -3.64
N ALA A 152 0.41 -18.83 -4.92
CA ALA A 152 1.69 -18.29 -5.34
C ALA A 152 1.80 -16.80 -5.04
N ALA A 153 3.02 -16.34 -4.77
CA ALA A 153 3.32 -14.93 -4.61
C ALA A 153 3.39 -14.24 -5.98
N CYS A 154 2.72 -13.10 -6.13
CA CYS A 154 2.77 -12.32 -7.36
C CYS A 154 3.97 -11.35 -7.36
N LEU A 155 4.79 -11.37 -8.42
CA LEU A 155 5.75 -10.30 -8.72
C LEU A 155 5.24 -9.49 -9.92
N ALA A 156 4.63 -8.35 -9.67
CA ALA A 156 4.21 -7.46 -10.75
C ALA A 156 5.40 -6.59 -11.20
N ILE A 157 5.77 -6.66 -12.48
CA ILE A 157 6.80 -5.80 -13.08
C ILE A 157 6.18 -4.86 -14.10
N ASP A 158 6.70 -3.64 -14.19
CA ASP A 158 6.26 -2.66 -15.19
C ASP A 158 6.98 -2.96 -16.51
N PRO A 159 6.26 -3.31 -17.60
CA PRO A 159 6.89 -3.60 -18.88
C PRO A 159 7.57 -2.37 -19.51
N ASN A 160 7.26 -1.15 -19.04
CA ASN A 160 7.90 0.08 -19.49
C ASN A 160 9.23 0.37 -18.78
N TYR A 161 9.58 -0.42 -17.76
CA TYR A 161 10.90 -0.30 -17.14
C TYR A 161 12.00 -0.75 -18.10
N PRO A 162 13.22 -0.18 -17.98
CA PRO A 162 14.36 -0.61 -18.78
C PRO A 162 14.55 -2.13 -18.68
N SER A 163 14.76 -2.81 -19.81
CA SER A 163 14.91 -4.27 -19.89
C SER A 163 15.92 -4.83 -18.88
N ARG A 164 17.05 -4.13 -18.66
CA ARG A 164 18.06 -4.50 -17.64
C ARG A 164 17.50 -4.52 -16.21
N ARG A 165 16.60 -3.58 -15.87
CA ARG A 165 15.92 -3.56 -14.56
C ARG A 165 15.03 -4.78 -14.43
N ASN A 166 14.17 -5.03 -15.41
CA ASN A 166 13.28 -6.20 -15.39
C ASN A 166 14.05 -7.52 -15.35
N ALA A 167 15.17 -7.63 -16.07
CA ALA A 167 16.04 -8.81 -16.03
C ALA A 167 16.61 -9.05 -14.62
N TYR A 168 17.04 -7.99 -13.94
CA TYR A 168 17.50 -8.08 -12.55
C TYR A 168 16.39 -8.57 -11.62
N LEU A 169 15.19 -7.96 -11.68
CA LEU A 169 14.05 -8.33 -10.83
C LEU A 169 13.66 -9.80 -11.01
N LEU A 170 13.63 -10.26 -12.26
CA LEU A 170 13.31 -11.65 -12.60
C LEU A 170 14.41 -12.62 -12.13
N ALA A 171 15.68 -12.24 -12.27
CA ALA A 171 16.79 -13.07 -11.83
C ALA A 171 16.85 -13.20 -10.29
N ASP A 172 16.62 -12.12 -9.56
CA ASP A 172 16.65 -12.09 -8.09
C ASP A 172 15.44 -12.83 -7.49
N ALA A 173 14.24 -12.64 -8.06
CA ALA A 173 13.03 -13.29 -7.57
C ALA A 173 12.87 -14.77 -7.99
N GLY A 174 13.56 -15.20 -9.06
CA GLY A 174 13.48 -16.57 -9.57
C GLY A 174 12.06 -17.09 -9.83
N PRO A 175 11.18 -16.37 -10.56
CA PRO A 175 9.80 -16.78 -10.73
C PRO A 175 9.69 -18.09 -11.50
N ARG A 176 8.73 -18.92 -11.09
CA ARG A 176 8.41 -20.19 -11.74
C ARG A 176 7.78 -19.99 -13.12
N LEU A 177 7.08 -18.88 -13.30
CA LEU A 177 6.32 -18.54 -14.50
C LEU A 177 6.29 -17.01 -14.68
N LEU A 178 6.33 -16.56 -15.93
CA LEU A 178 6.10 -15.17 -16.32
C LEU A 178 4.81 -15.08 -17.17
N VAL A 179 3.80 -14.39 -16.65
CA VAL A 179 2.53 -14.14 -17.35
C VAL A 179 2.63 -12.83 -18.12
N THR A 180 2.26 -12.86 -19.40
CA THR A 180 2.28 -11.69 -20.29
C THR A 180 1.28 -11.85 -21.44
N ASP A 181 1.27 -10.91 -22.38
CA ASP A 181 0.48 -10.95 -23.61
C ASP A 181 1.38 -10.80 -24.85
N THR A 182 0.82 -11.02 -26.03
CA THR A 182 1.58 -11.01 -27.29
C THR A 182 2.18 -9.62 -27.59
N ALA A 183 1.51 -8.55 -27.17
CA ALA A 183 1.95 -7.17 -27.41
C ALA A 183 3.12 -6.76 -26.49
N THR A 184 3.13 -7.27 -25.26
CA THR A 184 4.10 -6.93 -24.20
C THR A 184 5.31 -7.86 -24.25
N ALA A 185 5.14 -9.13 -24.62
CA ALA A 185 6.21 -10.12 -24.67
C ALA A 185 7.52 -9.66 -25.36
N PRO A 186 7.49 -8.88 -26.47
CA PRO A 186 8.70 -8.40 -27.14
C PRO A 186 9.52 -7.37 -26.34
N SER A 187 8.93 -6.63 -25.40
CA SER A 187 9.67 -5.64 -24.60
C SER A 187 10.37 -6.26 -23.38
N LEU A 188 10.02 -7.51 -23.04
CA LEU A 188 10.53 -8.21 -21.87
C LEU A 188 11.91 -8.83 -22.15
N PRO A 189 12.80 -8.85 -21.13
CA PRO A 189 14.12 -9.44 -21.27
C PRO A 189 14.03 -10.92 -21.66
N ASP A 190 15.00 -11.37 -22.46
CA ASP A 190 15.14 -12.79 -22.77
C ASP A 190 15.62 -13.54 -21.51
N THR A 191 14.87 -14.56 -21.12
CA THR A 191 15.11 -15.34 -19.89
C THR A 191 14.68 -16.78 -20.11
N MET A 192 15.21 -17.70 -19.30
CA MET A 192 14.81 -19.11 -19.31
C MET A 192 13.49 -19.36 -18.57
N ILE A 193 12.82 -18.31 -18.06
CA ILE A 193 11.57 -18.44 -17.32
C ILE A 193 10.45 -18.80 -18.31
N PRO A 194 9.68 -19.87 -18.07
CA PRO A 194 8.54 -20.20 -18.90
C PRO A 194 7.54 -19.03 -18.99
N ARG A 195 7.09 -18.72 -20.20
CA ARG A 195 6.13 -17.63 -20.44
C ARG A 195 4.73 -18.19 -20.68
N LEU A 196 3.74 -17.64 -19.99
CA LEU A 196 2.33 -17.86 -20.28
C LEU A 196 1.76 -16.62 -20.98
N VAL A 197 1.50 -16.76 -22.27
CA VAL A 197 0.92 -15.68 -23.10
C VAL A 197 -0.60 -15.79 -23.07
N LEU A 198 -1.28 -14.81 -22.49
CA LEU A 198 -2.70 -14.91 -22.15
C LEU A 198 -3.63 -14.90 -23.37
N ASP A 199 -3.30 -14.08 -24.36
CA ASP A 199 -4.07 -13.87 -25.60
C ASP A 199 -3.77 -14.91 -26.69
N GLN A 200 -2.90 -15.89 -26.41
CA GLN A 200 -2.71 -17.05 -27.27
C GLN A 200 -3.59 -18.22 -26.82
N PRO A 201 -4.19 -18.97 -27.78
CA PRO A 201 -4.98 -20.14 -27.46
C PRO A 201 -4.11 -21.17 -26.73
N GLY A 202 -4.44 -21.42 -25.46
CA GLY A 202 -3.85 -22.49 -24.67
C GLY A 202 -4.65 -23.77 -24.83
N ALA A 203 -4.05 -24.91 -24.47
CA ALA A 203 -4.82 -26.11 -24.20
C ALA A 203 -5.70 -25.81 -22.96
N ASP A 204 -6.94 -25.38 -23.17
CA ASP A 204 -7.89 -25.23 -22.09
C ASP A 204 -8.27 -26.62 -21.59
N GLY A 205 -7.85 -26.93 -20.36
CA GLY A 205 -8.30 -28.11 -19.65
C GLY A 205 -9.73 -27.88 -19.15
N ALA A 206 -10.41 -28.96 -18.77
CA ALA A 206 -11.75 -28.86 -18.20
C ALA A 206 -11.79 -27.83 -17.05
N PRO A 207 -12.85 -27.01 -16.94
CA PRO A 207 -13.01 -26.07 -15.84
C PRO A 207 -13.00 -26.85 -14.52
N GLY A 208 -11.96 -26.61 -13.72
CA GLY A 208 -11.86 -27.13 -12.35
C GLY A 208 -11.91 -25.94 -11.40
N GLN A 209 -12.78 -26.00 -10.40
CA GLN A 209 -12.70 -25.04 -9.28
C GLN A 209 -11.39 -25.27 -8.55
N VAL A 210 -10.65 -24.18 -8.32
CA VAL A 210 -9.47 -24.21 -7.48
C VAL A 210 -9.93 -23.96 -6.05
N GLU A 211 -10.20 -25.03 -5.31
CA GLU A 211 -10.33 -24.95 -3.85
C GLU A 211 -8.94 -25.10 -3.23
N MET A 212 -8.16 -24.01 -3.25
CA MET A 212 -7.03 -23.87 -2.34
C MET A 212 -7.25 -22.62 -1.51
N ARG A 213 -6.96 -22.74 -0.21
CA ARG A 213 -6.99 -21.64 0.74
C ARG A 213 -5.54 -21.36 1.11
N PRO A 214 -4.91 -20.30 0.56
CA PRO A 214 -3.61 -19.88 1.05
C PRO A 214 -3.70 -19.61 2.56
N HIS A 215 -2.59 -19.74 3.25
CA HIS A 215 -2.52 -19.34 4.65
C HIS A 215 -2.36 -17.81 4.73
N PRO A 216 -2.91 -17.13 5.75
CA PRO A 216 -2.75 -15.67 5.91
C PRO A 216 -1.30 -15.19 5.94
N GLU A 217 -0.38 -16.03 6.42
CA GLU A 217 1.06 -15.73 6.46
C GLU A 217 1.80 -16.05 5.15
N ASP A 218 1.15 -16.65 4.16
CA ASP A 218 1.74 -16.87 2.84
C ASP A 218 1.94 -15.54 2.12
N LEU A 219 2.97 -15.47 1.27
CA LEU A 219 3.25 -14.28 0.46
C LEU A 219 2.15 -14.07 -0.59
N ALA A 220 1.50 -12.92 -0.54
CA ALA A 220 0.55 -12.48 -1.55
C ALA A 220 1.27 -11.87 -2.75
N TYR A 221 2.24 -10.98 -2.50
CA TYR A 221 3.02 -10.34 -3.56
C TYR A 221 4.39 -9.86 -3.10
N ILE A 222 5.22 -9.51 -4.08
CA ILE A 222 6.56 -8.96 -3.92
C ILE A 222 6.66 -7.65 -4.71
N ILE A 223 7.11 -6.59 -4.06
CA ILE A 223 7.42 -5.29 -4.70
C ILE A 223 8.89 -4.94 -4.46
N TYR A 224 9.59 -4.49 -5.50
CA TYR A 224 10.98 -4.06 -5.37
C TYR A 224 11.09 -2.55 -5.18
N THR A 225 11.84 -2.16 -4.17
CA THR A 225 12.20 -0.75 -3.90
C THR A 225 13.61 -0.44 -4.37
N SER A 226 13.98 0.83 -4.57
CA SER A 226 15.30 1.22 -5.09
C SER A 226 16.48 0.82 -4.19
N GLY A 227 16.24 0.66 -2.88
CA GLY A 227 17.27 0.33 -1.89
C GLY A 227 18.27 1.48 -1.67
N SER A 228 18.64 1.74 -0.41
CA SER A 228 19.62 2.78 -0.06
C SER A 228 21.02 2.55 -0.65
N THR A 229 21.32 1.31 -1.05
CA THR A 229 22.61 0.91 -1.64
C THR A 229 22.62 0.98 -3.18
N GLY A 230 21.52 1.43 -3.80
CA GLY A 230 21.36 1.49 -5.27
C GLY A 230 21.00 0.16 -5.93
N THR A 231 21.01 -0.94 -5.16
CA THR A 231 20.54 -2.25 -5.59
C THR A 231 19.10 -2.45 -5.14
N PRO A 232 18.15 -2.76 -6.05
CA PRO A 232 16.77 -2.95 -5.68
C PRO A 232 16.58 -4.10 -4.67
N LYS A 233 15.69 -3.91 -3.69
CA LYS A 233 15.39 -4.90 -2.64
C LYS A 233 13.93 -5.31 -2.68
N ALA A 234 13.68 -6.61 -2.60
CA ALA A 234 12.34 -7.17 -2.50
C ALA A 234 11.71 -6.90 -1.14
N VAL A 235 10.48 -6.40 -1.16
CA VAL A 235 9.57 -6.34 0.00
C VAL A 235 8.54 -7.43 -0.20
N ALA A 236 8.54 -8.41 0.70
CA ALA A 236 7.63 -9.54 0.69
C ALA A 236 6.40 -9.21 1.54
N VAL A 237 5.21 -9.25 0.94
CA VAL A 237 3.96 -8.87 1.61
C VAL A 237 3.04 -10.07 1.69
N THR A 238 2.54 -10.35 2.90
CA THR A 238 1.65 -11.49 3.17
C THR A 238 0.19 -11.17 2.86
N HIS A 239 -0.64 -12.19 2.73
CA HIS A 239 -2.10 -12.01 2.67
C HIS A 239 -2.63 -11.24 3.87
N ARG A 240 -2.16 -11.55 5.08
CA ARG A 240 -2.54 -10.87 6.32
C ARG A 240 -2.25 -9.37 6.29
N ASN A 241 -1.12 -8.95 5.70
CA ASN A 241 -0.83 -7.52 5.55
C ASN A 241 -1.85 -6.81 4.66
N VAL A 242 -2.26 -7.44 3.55
CA VAL A 242 -3.28 -6.88 2.65
C VAL A 242 -4.66 -6.86 3.30
N VAL A 243 -5.03 -7.92 4.01
CA VAL A 243 -6.29 -7.99 4.76
C VAL A 243 -6.32 -6.93 5.85
N GLN A 244 -5.23 -6.73 6.59
CA GLN A 244 -5.09 -5.67 7.58
C GLN A 244 -5.26 -4.29 6.95
N LEU A 245 -4.66 -4.05 5.79
CA LEU A 245 -4.84 -2.80 5.06
C LEU A 245 -6.30 -2.58 4.67
N ALA A 246 -6.96 -3.58 4.07
CA ALA A 246 -8.35 -3.45 3.62
C ALA A 246 -9.35 -3.28 4.79
N ALA A 247 -9.08 -3.93 5.92
CA ALA A 247 -9.91 -3.86 7.13
C ALA A 247 -9.73 -2.57 7.94
N ASP A 248 -8.78 -1.70 7.58
CA ASP A 248 -8.54 -0.47 8.30
C ASP A 248 -9.78 0.44 8.29
N LYS A 249 -10.20 0.84 9.49
CA LYS A 249 -11.41 1.66 9.70
C LYS A 249 -11.23 3.08 9.17
N ARG A 250 -9.99 3.55 8.96
CA ARG A 250 -9.67 4.89 8.41
C ARG A 250 -10.14 5.08 6.97
N TRP A 251 -10.43 3.99 6.24
CA TRP A 251 -10.97 4.07 4.88
C TRP A 251 -12.46 4.42 4.83
N GLY A 252 -13.21 4.29 5.94
CA GLY A 252 -14.65 4.55 6.01
C GLY A 252 -15.46 3.90 4.86
N ASP A 253 -16.53 4.56 4.43
CA ASP A 253 -17.36 4.15 3.27
C ASP A 253 -17.04 4.98 2.01
N ALA A 254 -15.84 5.58 1.96
CA ALA A 254 -15.45 6.52 0.91
C ALA A 254 -14.92 5.84 -0.36
N HIS A 255 -14.63 4.53 -0.31
CA HIS A 255 -13.90 3.80 -1.35
C HIS A 255 -14.80 2.90 -2.21
N GLU A 256 -16.05 3.31 -2.40
CA GLU A 256 -17.01 2.61 -3.29
C GLU A 256 -16.51 2.55 -4.74
N ARG A 257 -15.81 3.57 -5.21
CA ARG A 257 -15.20 3.63 -6.54
C ARG A 257 -13.80 4.22 -6.43
N VAL A 258 -12.79 3.45 -6.80
CA VAL A 258 -11.37 3.85 -6.67
C VAL A 258 -10.70 3.67 -8.02
N VAL A 259 -9.81 4.60 -8.39
CA VAL A 259 -9.08 4.51 -9.65
C VAL A 259 -7.74 3.80 -9.47
N LEU A 260 -7.43 2.86 -10.38
CA LEU A 260 -6.10 2.33 -10.61
C LEU A 260 -5.39 3.21 -11.64
N HIS A 261 -4.45 4.04 -11.20
CA HIS A 261 -3.60 4.87 -12.07
C HIS A 261 -2.12 4.70 -11.73
N SER A 262 -1.79 4.23 -10.53
CA SER A 262 -0.41 3.96 -10.14
C SER A 262 0.18 2.81 -10.97
N SER A 263 1.51 2.79 -11.12
CA SER A 263 2.19 1.61 -11.66
C SER A 263 1.96 0.43 -10.71
N ILE A 264 1.66 -0.74 -11.26
CA ILE A 264 1.46 -1.96 -10.47
C ILE A 264 2.74 -2.43 -9.77
N ALA A 265 3.91 -1.94 -10.22
CA ALA A 265 5.20 -2.18 -9.59
C ALA A 265 5.45 -1.27 -8.36
N PHE A 266 4.48 -0.44 -7.96
CA PHE A 266 4.55 0.46 -6.82
C PHE A 266 3.44 0.15 -5.81
N ASP A 267 3.70 0.29 -4.52
CA ASP A 267 2.79 -0.12 -3.44
C ASP A 267 1.52 0.74 -3.34
N ALA A 268 1.51 1.96 -3.87
CA ALA A 268 0.29 2.76 -4.04
C ALA A 268 -0.82 1.98 -4.76
N SER A 269 -0.47 1.14 -5.74
CA SER A 269 -1.43 0.27 -6.44
C SER A 269 -2.07 -0.79 -5.53
N THR A 270 -1.43 -1.14 -4.41
CA THR A 270 -2.00 -2.07 -3.41
C THR A 270 -3.24 -1.46 -2.76
N TYR A 271 -3.18 -0.18 -2.38
CA TYR A 271 -4.35 0.58 -1.94
C TYR A 271 -5.42 0.60 -3.04
N GLU A 272 -5.02 0.95 -4.27
CA GLU A 272 -5.96 1.14 -5.39
C GLU A 272 -6.70 -0.16 -5.73
N VAL A 273 -6.02 -1.30 -5.72
CA VAL A 273 -6.61 -2.59 -6.12
C VAL A 273 -7.38 -3.25 -4.98
N TRP A 274 -6.75 -3.44 -3.81
CA TRP A 274 -7.30 -4.38 -2.82
C TRP A 274 -8.40 -3.78 -1.98
N ILE A 275 -8.34 -2.49 -1.66
CA ILE A 275 -9.37 -1.85 -0.83
C ILE A 275 -10.76 -1.90 -1.48
N PRO A 276 -10.96 -1.43 -2.73
CA PRO A 276 -12.29 -1.50 -3.34
C PRO A 276 -12.72 -2.96 -3.55
N LEU A 277 -11.86 -3.84 -4.06
CA LEU A 277 -12.24 -5.21 -4.43
C LEU A 277 -12.58 -6.09 -3.23
N LEU A 278 -11.93 -5.89 -2.09
CA LEU A 278 -12.19 -6.68 -0.87
C LEU A 278 -13.33 -6.09 -0.02
N ARG A 279 -13.90 -4.95 -0.42
CA ARG A 279 -14.98 -4.25 0.30
C ARG A 279 -16.24 -4.02 -0.53
N GLY A 280 -16.33 -4.61 -1.73
CA GLY A 280 -17.50 -4.49 -2.59
C GLY A 280 -17.57 -3.23 -3.44
N GLY A 281 -16.50 -2.45 -3.47
CA GLY A 281 -16.35 -1.32 -4.38
C GLY A 281 -16.05 -1.75 -5.82
N CYS A 282 -15.90 -0.76 -6.68
CA CYS A 282 -15.54 -0.89 -8.08
C CYS A 282 -14.16 -0.27 -8.31
N LEU A 283 -13.26 -1.04 -8.91
CA LEU A 283 -11.97 -0.55 -9.39
C LEU A 283 -12.15 0.02 -10.81
N VAL A 284 -11.96 1.34 -10.94
CA VAL A 284 -11.95 2.04 -12.22
C VAL A 284 -10.52 2.03 -12.75
N ILE A 285 -10.29 1.47 -13.93
CA ILE A 285 -8.93 1.26 -14.45
C ILE A 285 -8.59 2.38 -15.43
N ASP A 286 -7.54 3.15 -15.13
CA ASP A 286 -6.94 4.06 -16.10
C ASP A 286 -6.02 3.28 -17.05
N THR A 287 -6.56 2.97 -18.22
CA THR A 287 -5.86 2.31 -19.32
C THR A 287 -5.05 3.30 -20.16
N SER A 288 -5.12 4.61 -19.90
CA SER A 288 -4.33 5.60 -20.62
C SER A 288 -2.84 5.38 -20.34
N THR A 289 -2.02 5.52 -21.37
CA THR A 289 -0.55 5.65 -21.23
C THR A 289 -0.12 7.10 -21.04
N SER A 290 -1.07 8.03 -21.10
CA SER A 290 -0.83 9.45 -20.91
C SER A 290 -0.37 9.74 -19.48
N ARG A 291 0.46 10.76 -19.34
CA ARG A 291 0.81 11.36 -18.04
C ARG A 291 0.05 12.67 -17.82
N ASP A 292 -0.94 12.95 -18.65
CA ASP A 292 -1.79 14.14 -18.54
C ASP A 292 -2.73 13.99 -17.33
N VAL A 293 -2.50 14.83 -16.33
CA VAL A 293 -3.30 14.85 -15.11
C VAL A 293 -4.77 15.22 -15.38
N SER A 294 -5.02 16.00 -16.43
CA SER A 294 -6.37 16.41 -16.83
C SER A 294 -7.15 15.25 -17.44
N GLU A 295 -6.49 14.23 -18.01
CA GLU A 295 -7.14 12.97 -18.38
C GLU A 295 -7.56 12.17 -17.15
N LEU A 296 -6.67 12.00 -16.17
CA LEU A 296 -6.99 11.32 -14.92
C LEU A 296 -8.16 12.01 -14.20
N ALA A 297 -8.13 13.33 -14.11
CA ALA A 297 -9.20 14.09 -13.48
C ALA A 297 -10.54 13.94 -14.24
N ARG A 298 -10.52 13.95 -15.58
CA ARG A 298 -11.73 13.66 -16.38
C ARG A 298 -12.26 12.25 -16.14
N LEU A 299 -11.38 11.26 -16.00
CA LEU A 299 -11.77 9.88 -15.66
C LEU A 299 -12.41 9.80 -14.26
N VAL A 300 -11.85 10.50 -13.27
CA VAL A 300 -12.43 10.64 -11.92
C VAL A 300 -13.87 11.18 -11.99
N ALA A 301 -14.08 12.27 -12.74
CA ALA A 301 -15.40 12.86 -12.90
C ALA A 301 -16.38 11.94 -13.66
N ALA A 302 -15.93 11.39 -14.81
CA ALA A 302 -16.76 10.56 -15.69
C ALA A 302 -17.25 9.29 -14.98
N HIS A 303 -16.38 8.66 -14.19
CA HIS A 303 -16.69 7.46 -13.45
C HIS A 303 -17.16 7.74 -12.02
N ARG A 304 -17.33 9.01 -11.62
CA ARG A 304 -17.74 9.41 -10.26
C ARG A 304 -16.94 8.70 -9.17
N VAL A 305 -15.62 8.69 -9.32
CA VAL A 305 -14.69 8.08 -8.36
C VAL A 305 -14.89 8.73 -6.99
N THR A 306 -14.89 7.93 -5.92
CA THR A 306 -15.16 8.37 -4.55
C THR A 306 -13.90 8.32 -3.67
N GLY A 307 -12.95 7.43 -3.98
CA GLY A 307 -11.65 7.34 -3.32
C GLY A 307 -10.52 7.49 -4.32
N LEU A 308 -9.51 8.29 -4.00
CA LEU A 308 -8.35 8.53 -4.86
C LEU A 308 -7.09 8.64 -4.02
N CYS A 309 -5.97 8.12 -4.51
CA CYS A 309 -4.64 8.37 -3.94
C CYS A 309 -3.78 9.13 -4.95
N LEU A 310 -3.15 10.23 -4.53
CA LEU A 310 -2.22 11.01 -5.35
C LEU A 310 -0.89 11.22 -4.62
N THR A 311 0.17 11.43 -5.40
CA THR A 311 1.38 12.05 -4.84
C THR A 311 1.14 13.55 -4.66
N PRO A 312 1.87 14.24 -3.76
CA PRO A 312 1.77 15.70 -3.65
C PRO A 312 1.96 16.42 -4.98
N ALA A 313 2.93 15.98 -5.79
CA ALA A 313 3.18 16.56 -7.11
C ALA A 313 1.99 16.43 -8.08
N LEU A 314 1.32 15.26 -8.11
CA LEU A 314 0.12 15.08 -8.93
C LEU A 314 -1.05 15.92 -8.40
N LEU A 315 -1.22 15.99 -7.07
CA LEU A 315 -2.25 16.84 -6.48
C LEU A 315 -2.03 18.32 -6.80
N ASP A 316 -0.78 18.79 -6.78
CA ASP A 316 -0.45 20.18 -7.14
C ASP A 316 -0.89 20.51 -8.57
N GLN A 317 -0.67 19.59 -9.51
CA GLN A 317 -1.09 19.75 -10.91
C GLN A 317 -2.63 19.69 -11.07
N VAL A 318 -3.31 18.74 -10.41
CA VAL A 318 -4.79 18.72 -10.39
C VAL A 318 -5.33 20.00 -9.77
N ALA A 319 -4.66 20.52 -8.73
CA ALA A 319 -5.04 21.75 -8.04
C ALA A 319 -4.80 23.03 -8.86
N GLU A 320 -4.16 22.94 -10.01
CA GLU A 320 -4.00 24.05 -10.95
C GLU A 320 -5.00 23.96 -12.10
N GLU A 321 -5.23 22.76 -12.63
CA GLU A 321 -5.91 22.60 -13.91
C GLU A 321 -7.33 22.01 -13.82
N SER A 322 -7.61 21.19 -12.80
CA SER A 322 -8.75 20.26 -12.84
C SER A 322 -9.45 20.01 -11.49
N LEU A 323 -9.35 20.93 -10.53
CA LEU A 323 -10.00 20.79 -9.20
C LEU A 323 -11.48 20.45 -9.27
N ALA A 324 -12.23 21.06 -10.18
CA ALA A 324 -13.68 20.85 -10.29
C ALA A 324 -14.04 19.37 -10.54
N ASN A 325 -13.13 18.62 -11.17
CA ASN A 325 -13.36 17.22 -11.51
C ASN A 325 -13.25 16.28 -10.30
N LEU A 326 -12.80 16.77 -9.14
CA LEU A 326 -12.72 16.00 -7.89
C LEU A 326 -14.02 16.02 -7.07
N ALA A 327 -15.09 16.65 -7.58
CA ALA A 327 -16.33 16.86 -6.82
C ALA A 327 -17.05 15.58 -6.36
N SER A 328 -16.77 14.42 -6.97
CA SER A 328 -17.32 13.12 -6.55
C SER A 328 -16.53 12.45 -5.43
N LEU A 329 -15.32 12.93 -5.13
CA LEU A 329 -14.49 12.33 -4.09
C LEU A 329 -15.12 12.54 -2.71
N ARG A 330 -15.07 11.47 -1.92
CA ARG A 330 -15.41 11.45 -0.49
C ARG A 330 -14.15 11.37 0.38
N GLN A 331 -13.05 10.82 -0.17
CA GLN A 331 -11.76 10.77 0.49
C GLN A 331 -10.63 10.85 -0.54
N LEU A 332 -9.64 11.71 -0.25
CA LEU A 332 -8.40 11.83 -1.01
C LEU A 332 -7.24 11.46 -0.10
N CYS A 333 -6.48 10.45 -0.51
CA CYS A 333 -5.23 10.08 0.12
C CYS A 333 -4.08 10.76 -0.60
N VAL A 334 -3.15 11.33 0.16
CA VAL A 334 -1.97 11.97 -0.43
C VAL A 334 -0.73 11.45 0.28
N GLY A 335 0.23 10.94 -0.48
CA GLY A 335 1.40 10.29 0.10
C GLY A 335 2.57 10.16 -0.87
N GLY A 336 3.72 9.76 -0.32
CA GLY A 336 4.96 9.58 -1.06
C GLY A 336 5.91 10.79 -1.03
N ASP A 337 5.45 11.97 -0.59
CA ASP A 337 6.31 13.14 -0.36
C ASP A 337 5.62 14.15 0.61
N VAL A 338 6.26 15.29 0.86
CA VAL A 338 5.75 16.40 1.66
C VAL A 338 4.58 17.09 0.96
N LEU A 339 3.47 17.23 1.68
CA LEU A 339 2.27 17.90 1.20
C LEU A 339 2.30 19.40 1.52
N SER A 340 2.08 20.23 0.50
CA SER A 340 2.01 21.69 0.63
C SER A 340 0.75 22.16 1.37
N PRO A 341 0.87 22.95 2.46
CA PRO A 341 -0.29 23.57 3.12
C PRO A 341 -1.11 24.47 2.19
N ALA A 342 -0.46 25.12 1.21
CA ALA A 342 -1.14 25.98 0.24
C ALA A 342 -2.06 25.16 -0.68
N THR A 343 -1.61 23.98 -1.12
CA THR A 343 -2.43 23.07 -1.94
C THR A 343 -3.58 22.49 -1.15
N VAL A 344 -3.36 22.13 0.12
CA VAL A 344 -4.45 21.72 1.03
C VAL A 344 -5.47 22.85 1.20
N GLY A 345 -5.02 24.09 1.35
CA GLY A 345 -5.89 25.26 1.44
C GLY A 345 -6.76 25.45 0.20
N ARG A 346 -6.18 25.35 -1.00
CA ARG A 346 -6.92 25.39 -2.27
C ARG A 346 -7.95 24.26 -2.38
N LEU A 347 -7.55 23.04 -2.04
CA LEU A 347 -8.43 21.87 -2.08
C LEU A 347 -9.63 22.05 -1.16
N ARG A 348 -9.41 22.42 0.11
CA ARG A 348 -10.48 22.63 1.09
C ARG A 348 -11.41 23.80 0.73
N ALA A 349 -10.87 24.84 0.09
CA ALA A 349 -11.69 25.95 -0.39
C ALA A 349 -12.64 25.52 -1.51
N ALA A 350 -12.18 24.65 -2.42
CA ALA A 350 -13.00 24.13 -3.52
C ALA A 350 -13.94 22.99 -3.11
N HIS A 351 -13.50 22.13 -2.18
CA HIS A 351 -14.21 20.94 -1.71
C HIS A 351 -14.20 20.85 -0.18
N PRO A 352 -15.03 21.62 0.54
CA PRO A 352 -14.99 21.68 2.01
C PRO A 352 -15.32 20.38 2.74
N GLY A 353 -15.94 19.42 2.05
CA GLY A 353 -16.31 18.10 2.59
C GLY A 353 -15.28 16.99 2.35
N LEU A 354 -14.18 17.30 1.66
CA LEU A 354 -13.03 16.42 1.39
C LEU A 354 -11.88 16.74 2.35
#